data_AF-A0A8T6HTY8-F1
#
_entry.id   AF-A0A8T6HTY8-F1
#
_cell.length_a   1.000
_cell.length_b   1.000
_cell.length_c   1.000
_cell.angle_alpha   90.00
_cell.angle_beta   90.00
_cell.angle_gamma   90.00
#
_symmetry.space_group_name_H-M   'P 1'
#
loop_
_entity.id
_entity.type
_entity.pdbx_description
1 polymer ?
#
loop_
_entity_poly.entity_id
_entity_poly.type
_entity_poly.pdbx_seq_one_letter_code
_entity_poly.pdbx_strand_id
1 'polypeptide(L)'
;MIQDSRREISDALARFATGTPLGTCATALLKTLGYHSDRTLETGSVEEFLNDLDAHEKLTQKQLGMFQPWQAVEIVFQFTGEEINQQQAGLFDINDFDDIQIESFLFLAAELSEGEYSRTQLAETTRAVNRLFNMPVIVVFRYSSYMTLAAIHRRRHKIDTT
;
A
#
# COMPACT_ATOMS: atom_id res chain seq x y z
N MET A 1 1.58 25.18 -13.22
CA MET A 1 2.30 23.98 -12.76
C MET A 1 2.11 23.70 -11.28
N ILE A 2 2.70 24.43 -10.31
CA ILE A 2 2.54 24.09 -8.87
C ILE A 2 1.09 24.22 -8.35
N GLN A 3 0.34 25.22 -8.81
CA GLN A 3 -1.06 25.42 -8.41
C GLN A 3 -2.01 24.36 -9.00
N ASP A 4 -1.70 23.85 -10.19
CA ASP A 4 -2.51 22.83 -10.86
C ASP A 4 -2.37 21.47 -10.15
N SER A 5 -1.15 21.08 -9.78
CA SER A 5 -0.89 19.84 -9.03
C SER A 5 -1.56 19.82 -7.65
N ARG A 6 -1.58 20.96 -6.93
CA ARG A 6 -2.28 21.04 -5.63
C ARG A 6 -3.78 20.77 -5.77
N ARG A 7 -4.40 21.33 -6.82
CA ARG A 7 -5.83 21.12 -7.09
C ARG A 7 -6.10 19.67 -7.45
N GLU A 8 -5.30 19.08 -8.34
CA GLU A 8 -5.45 17.67 -8.73
C GLU A 8 -5.32 16.72 -7.54
N ILE A 9 -4.35 16.96 -6.64
CA ILE A 9 -4.20 16.17 -5.41
C ILE A 9 -5.43 16.35 -4.50
N SER A 10 -5.91 17.58 -4.32
CA SER A 10 -7.11 17.85 -3.52
C SER A 10 -8.34 17.12 -4.07
N ASP A 11 -8.53 17.16 -5.38
CA ASP A 11 -9.65 16.49 -6.06
C ASP A 11 -9.53 14.96 -5.93
N ALA A 12 -8.32 14.42 -6.06
CA ALA A 12 -8.07 12.99 -5.87
C ALA A 12 -8.34 12.54 -4.43
N LEU A 13 -7.94 13.33 -3.43
CA LEU A 13 -8.23 13.05 -2.02
C LEU A 13 -9.74 13.13 -1.72
N ALA A 14 -10.45 14.11 -2.28
CA ALA A 14 -11.89 14.27 -2.08
C ALA A 14 -12.68 13.04 -2.59
N ARG A 15 -12.18 12.34 -3.61
CA ARG A 15 -12.82 11.11 -4.12
C ARG A 15 -12.85 9.98 -3.11
N PHE A 16 -11.94 9.94 -2.13
CA PHE A 16 -11.97 8.90 -1.10
C PHE A 16 -13.20 8.95 -0.20
N ALA A 17 -13.85 10.12 -0.07
CA ALA A 17 -15.00 10.28 0.82
C ALA A 17 -16.22 9.44 0.40
N THR A 18 -16.39 9.19 -0.91
CA THR A 18 -17.59 8.50 -1.44
C THR A 18 -17.30 7.58 -2.63
N GLY A 19 -16.10 7.63 -3.20
CA GLY A 19 -15.78 6.93 -4.44
C GLY A 19 -15.65 5.44 -4.24
N THR A 20 -16.25 4.68 -5.15
CA THR A 20 -16.14 3.21 -5.22
C THR A 20 -15.85 2.81 -6.68
N PRO A 21 -15.06 1.76 -6.93
CA PRO A 21 -14.25 0.98 -5.98
C PRO A 21 -13.10 1.78 -5.35
N LEU A 22 -12.61 1.35 -4.19
CA LEU A 22 -11.54 2.05 -3.46
C LEU A 22 -10.23 2.00 -4.24
N GLY A 23 -9.94 0.88 -4.91
CA GLY A 23 -8.75 0.72 -5.75
C GLY A 23 -8.68 1.79 -6.85
N THR A 24 -9.81 2.13 -7.47
CA THR A 24 -9.87 3.21 -8.48
C THR A 24 -9.52 4.57 -7.89
N CYS A 25 -9.97 4.87 -6.67
CA CYS A 25 -9.64 6.11 -5.96
C CYS A 25 -8.14 6.16 -5.61
N ALA A 26 -7.59 5.04 -5.15
CA ALA A 26 -6.16 4.90 -4.86
C ALA A 26 -5.30 5.07 -6.12
N THR A 27 -5.66 4.42 -7.22
CA THR A 27 -4.98 4.58 -8.52
C THR A 27 -4.98 6.03 -8.98
N ALA A 28 -6.11 6.73 -8.87
CA ALA A 28 -6.20 8.13 -9.29
C ALA A 28 -5.28 9.05 -8.47
N LEU A 29 -5.24 8.87 -7.15
CA LEU A 29 -4.32 9.63 -6.30
C LEU A 29 -2.87 9.31 -6.60
N LEU A 30 -2.51 8.02 -6.65
CA LEU A 30 -1.14 7.59 -6.90
C LEU A 30 -0.64 8.09 -8.25
N LYS A 31 -1.47 8.02 -9.30
CA LYS A 31 -1.15 8.59 -10.61
C LYS A 31 -0.88 10.08 -10.55
N THR A 32 -1.68 10.82 -9.77
CA THR A 32 -1.48 12.28 -9.56
C THR A 32 -0.16 12.56 -8.84
N LEU A 33 0.26 11.66 -7.95
CA LEU A 33 1.56 11.72 -7.26
C LEU A 33 2.74 11.21 -8.11
N GLY A 34 2.49 10.78 -9.36
CA GLY A 34 3.52 10.27 -10.26
C GLY A 34 3.81 8.78 -10.16
N TYR A 35 2.97 8.00 -9.46
CA TYR A 35 3.07 6.55 -9.35
C TYR A 35 2.00 5.87 -10.22
N HIS A 36 2.42 5.10 -11.22
CA HIS A 36 1.49 4.31 -12.02
C HIS A 36 2.14 3.05 -12.56
N SER A 37 1.35 1.99 -12.68
CA SER A 37 1.71 0.76 -13.38
C SER A 37 0.45 0.11 -13.95
N ASP A 38 0.60 -0.61 -15.05
CA ASP A 38 -0.45 -1.44 -15.64
C ASP A 38 -0.54 -2.84 -14.98
N ARG A 39 0.36 -3.14 -14.04
CA ARG A 39 0.43 -4.44 -13.34
C ARG A 39 -0.57 -4.50 -12.20
N THR A 40 -1.84 -4.71 -12.55
CA THR A 40 -2.95 -4.86 -11.58
C THR A 40 -3.34 -6.32 -11.42
N LEU A 41 -4.01 -6.67 -10.32
CA LEU A 41 -4.58 -8.00 -10.09
C LEU A 41 -5.99 -7.86 -9.53
N GLU A 42 -6.94 -8.64 -10.05
CA GLU A 42 -8.27 -8.70 -9.47
C GLU A 42 -8.20 -9.27 -8.05
N THR A 43 -8.90 -8.64 -7.12
CA THR A 43 -8.93 -9.06 -5.72
C THR A 43 -10.34 -9.51 -5.38
N GLY A 44 -10.42 -10.66 -4.70
CA GLY A 44 -11.67 -11.21 -4.19
C GLY A 44 -12.13 -10.56 -2.89
N SER A 45 -12.91 -11.29 -2.10
CA SER A 45 -13.28 -10.84 -0.75
C SER A 45 -12.07 -10.78 0.19
N VAL A 46 -12.22 -10.16 1.36
CA VAL A 46 -11.17 -10.15 2.39
C VAL A 46 -10.83 -11.56 2.85
N GLU A 47 -11.84 -12.44 2.96
CA GLU A 47 -11.66 -13.83 3.32
C GLU A 47 -10.89 -14.60 2.25
N GLU A 48 -11.24 -14.41 0.97
CA GLU A 48 -10.50 -15.01 -0.16
C GLU A 48 -9.04 -14.52 -0.17
N PHE A 49 -8.82 -13.21 0.01
CA PHE A 49 -7.48 -12.63 0.11
C PHE A 49 -6.66 -13.27 1.23
N LEU A 50 -7.24 -13.48 2.41
CA LEU A 50 -6.54 -14.13 3.53
C LEU A 50 -6.29 -15.62 3.28
N ASN A 51 -7.27 -16.34 2.72
CA ASN A 51 -7.13 -17.77 2.42
C ASN A 51 -6.03 -18.03 1.40
N ASP A 52 -5.95 -17.19 0.35
CA ASP A 52 -4.98 -17.35 -0.73
C ASP A 52 -3.55 -17.00 -0.28
N LEU A 53 -3.40 -15.96 0.54
CA LEU A 53 -2.08 -15.41 0.89
C LEU A 53 -1.50 -15.92 2.21
N ASP A 54 -2.35 -16.36 3.14
CA ASP A 54 -1.93 -16.96 4.41
C ASP A 54 -2.02 -18.49 4.40
N ALA A 55 -1.92 -19.12 3.23
CA ALA A 55 -1.97 -20.58 3.06
C ALA A 55 -0.92 -21.38 3.87
N HIS A 56 0.12 -20.69 4.37
CA HIS A 56 1.17 -21.26 5.21
C HIS A 56 1.08 -20.81 6.68
N GLU A 57 -0.04 -20.24 7.11
CA GLU A 57 -0.29 -19.79 8.49
C GLU A 57 0.83 -18.87 9.03
N LYS A 58 1.27 -17.93 8.18
CA LYS A 58 2.30 -16.95 8.54
C LYS A 58 1.80 -15.97 9.60
N LEU A 59 0.49 -15.77 9.71
CA LEU A 59 -0.13 -14.89 10.68
C LEU A 59 -0.51 -15.64 11.96
N THR A 60 -0.23 -15.01 13.10
CA THR A 60 -0.77 -15.46 14.38
C THR A 60 -2.27 -15.16 14.49
N GLN A 61 -2.98 -15.86 15.38
CA GLN A 61 -4.41 -15.58 15.65
C GLN A 61 -4.67 -14.11 16.01
N LYS A 62 -3.75 -13.48 16.75
CA LYS A 62 -3.83 -12.04 17.07
C LYS A 62 -3.76 -11.18 15.81
N GLN A 63 -2.91 -11.54 14.85
CA GLN A 63 -2.77 -10.81 13.59
C GLN A 63 -3.95 -11.03 12.66
N LEU A 64 -4.50 -12.25 12.59
CA LEU A 64 -5.75 -12.51 11.87
C LEU A 64 -6.89 -11.63 12.41
N GLY A 65 -6.98 -11.46 13.73
CA GLY A 65 -7.93 -10.55 14.36
C GLY A 65 -7.81 -9.08 13.92
N MET A 66 -6.66 -8.64 13.38
CA MET A 66 -6.48 -7.28 12.87
C MET A 66 -7.20 -7.04 11.54
N PHE A 67 -7.64 -8.10 10.85
CA PHE A 67 -8.37 -8.02 9.58
C PHE A 67 -9.89 -8.04 9.76
N GLN A 68 -10.41 -8.34 10.97
CA GLN A 68 -11.84 -8.26 11.26
C GLN A 68 -12.55 -6.96 10.84
N PRO A 69 -11.95 -5.76 11.00
CA PRO A 69 -12.62 -4.53 10.58
C PRO A 69 -12.60 -4.31 9.06
N TRP A 70 -11.91 -5.13 8.27
CA TRP A 70 -11.77 -4.90 6.83
C TRP A 70 -13.09 -5.23 6.13
N GLN A 71 -13.60 -4.27 5.38
CA GLN A 71 -14.80 -4.41 4.56
C GLN A 71 -14.46 -4.76 3.11
N ALA A 72 -13.33 -4.25 2.61
CA ALA A 72 -12.85 -4.52 1.27
C ALA A 72 -11.32 -4.44 1.22
N VAL A 73 -10.74 -5.18 0.27
CA VAL A 73 -9.32 -5.13 -0.06
C VAL A 73 -9.16 -5.21 -1.57
N GLU A 74 -8.32 -4.34 -2.12
CA GLU A 74 -8.06 -4.27 -3.56
C GLU A 74 -6.57 -4.07 -3.82
N ILE A 75 -5.98 -4.93 -4.64
CA ILE A 75 -4.63 -4.73 -5.18
C ILE A 75 -4.72 -3.62 -6.22
N VAL A 76 -3.99 -2.53 -5.98
CA VAL A 76 -4.03 -1.34 -6.82
C VAL A 76 -3.10 -1.55 -8.03
N PHE A 77 -1.82 -1.77 -7.77
CA PHE A 77 -0.83 -2.21 -8.77
C PHE A 77 0.46 -2.65 -8.09
N GLN A 78 1.26 -3.42 -8.81
CA GLN A 78 2.67 -3.65 -8.50
C GLN A 78 3.52 -2.58 -9.21
N PHE A 79 4.49 -2.00 -8.52
CA PHE A 79 5.39 -0.97 -9.04
C PHE A 79 6.84 -1.47 -9.02
N THR A 80 7.43 -1.72 -10.19
CA THR A 80 8.74 -2.38 -10.32
C THR A 80 9.92 -1.41 -10.29
N GLY A 81 11.14 -1.92 -10.09
CA GLY A 81 12.38 -1.16 -10.17
C GLY A 81 12.58 -0.46 -11.51
N GLU A 82 12.16 -1.09 -12.62
CA GLU A 82 12.20 -0.47 -13.94
C GLU A 82 11.27 0.75 -14.01
N GLU A 83 10.04 0.62 -13.50
CA GLU A 83 9.07 1.71 -13.48
C GLU A 83 9.49 2.83 -12.51
N ILE A 84 10.10 2.48 -11.37
CA ILE A 84 10.72 3.45 -10.45
C ILE A 84 11.81 4.22 -11.20
N ASN A 85 12.75 3.53 -11.84
CA ASN A 85 13.87 4.16 -12.54
C ASN A 85 13.42 5.03 -13.70
N GLN A 86 12.34 4.65 -14.42
CA GLN A 86 11.80 5.45 -15.53
C GLN A 86 11.00 6.66 -15.04
N GLN A 87 10.13 6.48 -14.04
CA GLN A 87 9.20 7.51 -13.59
C GLN A 87 9.82 8.45 -12.55
N GLN A 88 10.86 8.01 -11.85
CA GLN A 88 11.54 8.75 -10.78
C GLN A 88 12.99 9.12 -11.13
N ALA A 89 13.38 8.99 -12.41
CA ALA A 89 14.74 9.14 -12.97
C ALA A 89 15.48 10.46 -12.64
N GLY A 90 14.85 11.42 -11.95
CA GLY A 90 15.44 12.70 -11.58
C GLY A 90 15.16 13.15 -10.15
N LEU A 91 14.57 12.30 -9.30
CA LEU A 91 14.25 12.64 -7.91
C LEU A 91 15.35 12.24 -6.91
N PHE A 92 16.24 11.33 -7.28
CA PHE A 92 17.31 10.85 -6.41
C PHE A 92 18.62 10.63 -7.18
N ASP A 93 19.71 11.30 -6.77
CA ASP A 93 21.06 10.80 -7.04
C ASP A 93 21.26 9.57 -6.13
N ILE A 94 21.07 8.38 -6.71
CA ILE A 94 21.00 7.09 -6.01
C ILE A 94 22.33 6.68 -5.34
N ASN A 95 23.35 7.55 -5.37
CA ASN A 95 24.71 7.22 -4.95
C ASN A 95 24.95 7.27 -3.43
N ASP A 96 24.08 7.92 -2.64
CA ASP A 96 24.28 8.13 -1.19
C ASP A 96 23.22 7.45 -0.29
N PHE A 97 22.23 6.77 -0.85
CA PHE A 97 21.22 6.05 -0.06
C PHE A 97 21.55 4.56 0.00
N ASP A 98 21.65 4.04 1.23
CA ASP A 98 21.91 2.63 1.55
C ASP A 98 21.19 1.69 0.55
N ASP A 99 21.98 0.76 0.03
CA ASP A 99 21.81 -0.22 -1.06
C ASP A 99 20.58 -1.15 -0.94
N ILE A 100 19.41 -0.71 -0.48
CA ILE A 100 18.23 -1.57 -0.47
C ILE A 100 17.71 -1.66 -1.91
N GLN A 101 18.22 -2.63 -2.68
CA GLN A 101 17.73 -3.02 -4.00
C GLN A 101 16.30 -3.59 -3.87
N ILE A 102 15.32 -2.73 -3.64
CA ILE A 102 13.90 -3.09 -3.68
C ILE A 102 13.48 -3.12 -5.14
N GLU A 103 13.30 -4.32 -5.67
CA GLU A 103 12.97 -4.54 -7.08
C GLU A 103 11.49 -4.33 -7.40
N SER A 104 10.61 -4.31 -6.39
CA SER A 104 9.20 -3.97 -6.57
C SER A 104 8.50 -3.59 -5.26
N PHE A 105 7.44 -2.79 -5.37
CA PHE A 105 6.47 -2.50 -4.33
C PHE A 105 5.09 -2.99 -4.76
N LEU A 106 4.24 -3.36 -3.80
CA LEU A 106 2.82 -3.60 -4.03
C LEU A 106 2.01 -2.48 -3.38
N PHE A 107 1.12 -1.85 -4.13
CA PHE A 107 0.13 -0.93 -3.58
C PHE A 107 -1.18 -1.68 -3.34
N LEU A 108 -1.67 -1.60 -2.11
CA LEU A 108 -2.91 -2.22 -1.64
C LEU A 108 -3.85 -1.12 -1.16
N ALA A 109 -5.13 -1.24 -1.45
CA ALA A 109 -6.19 -0.41 -0.89
C ALA A 109 -7.03 -1.26 0.06
N ALA A 110 -7.29 -0.77 1.26
CA ALA A 110 -8.08 -1.45 2.28
C ALA A 110 -9.14 -0.51 2.84
N GLU A 111 -10.39 -0.95 2.79
CA GLU A 111 -11.50 -0.27 3.45
C GLU A 111 -11.74 -0.91 4.81
N LEU A 112 -11.73 -0.10 5.86
CA LEU A 112 -12.05 -0.54 7.21
C LEU A 112 -13.43 -0.02 7.60
N SER A 113 -14.10 -0.75 8.48
CA SER A 113 -15.34 -0.32 9.11
C SER A 113 -15.17 0.99 9.85
N GLU A 114 -16.27 1.74 9.96
CA GLU A 114 -16.29 3.01 10.70
C GLU A 114 -15.77 2.81 12.13
N GLY A 115 -14.90 3.72 12.55
CA GLY A 115 -14.24 3.64 13.84
C GLY A 115 -12.99 4.52 13.93
N GLU A 116 -12.36 4.48 15.10
CA GLU A 116 -11.06 5.11 15.34
C GLU A 116 -9.95 4.06 15.29
N TYR A 117 -8.95 4.31 14.45
CA TYR A 117 -7.77 3.48 14.32
C TYR A 117 -6.54 4.28 14.71
N SER A 118 -5.85 3.82 15.75
CA SER A 118 -4.58 4.41 16.14
C SER A 118 -3.50 4.15 15.09
N ARG A 119 -2.52 5.04 15.02
CA ARG A 119 -1.30 4.84 14.21
C ARG A 119 -0.64 3.50 14.51
N THR A 120 -0.65 3.05 15.77
CA THR A 120 -0.08 1.75 16.17
C THR A 120 -0.84 0.59 15.54
N GLN A 121 -2.17 0.60 15.58
CA GLN A 121 -3.01 -0.43 14.95
C GLN A 121 -2.74 -0.50 13.45
N LEU A 122 -2.82 0.63 12.74
CA LEU A 122 -2.58 0.66 11.29
C LEU A 122 -1.16 0.19 10.93
N ALA A 123 -0.16 0.56 11.73
CA ALA A 123 1.22 0.09 11.53
C ALA A 123 1.39 -1.40 11.83
N GLU A 124 0.73 -1.95 12.85
CA GLU A 124 0.74 -3.39 13.15
C GLU A 124 0.05 -4.19 12.03
N THR A 125 -1.11 -3.75 11.57
CA THR A 125 -1.82 -4.35 10.43
C THR A 125 -0.96 -4.31 9.17
N THR A 126 -0.31 -3.16 8.88
CA THR A 126 0.60 -3.04 7.73
C THR A 126 1.77 -4.04 7.82
N ARG A 127 2.31 -4.28 9.02
CA ARG A 127 3.34 -5.32 9.23
C ARG A 127 2.80 -6.73 9.07
N ALA A 128 1.56 -7.00 9.46
CA ALA A 128 0.91 -8.29 9.23
C ALA A 128 0.75 -8.54 7.72
N VAL A 129 0.22 -7.57 6.97
CA VAL A 129 0.12 -7.63 5.50
C VAL A 129 1.49 -7.90 4.88
N ASN A 130 2.52 -7.15 5.25
CA ASN A 130 3.87 -7.34 4.69
C ASN A 130 4.51 -8.71 4.98
N ARG A 131 4.00 -9.50 5.93
CA ARG A 131 4.49 -10.89 6.14
C ARG A 131 3.94 -11.86 5.09
N LEU A 132 2.80 -11.53 4.49
CA LEU A 132 2.16 -12.35 3.47
C LEU A 132 2.94 -12.29 2.15
N PHE A 133 3.60 -11.17 1.87
CA PHE A 133 4.30 -10.91 0.61
C PHE A 133 5.83 -10.96 0.75
N ASN A 134 6.51 -11.35 -0.32
CA ASN A 134 7.98 -11.31 -0.42
C ASN A 134 8.52 -9.94 -0.85
N MET A 135 7.62 -9.01 -1.21
CA MET A 135 7.94 -7.63 -1.58
C MET A 135 7.26 -6.66 -0.59
N PRO A 136 7.80 -5.44 -0.41
CA PRO A 136 7.16 -4.44 0.44
C PRO A 136 5.76 -4.05 -0.07
N VAL A 137 4.80 -3.99 0.86
CA VAL A 137 3.43 -3.55 0.59
C VAL A 137 3.20 -2.19 1.23
N ILE A 138 2.73 -1.25 0.41
CA ILE A 138 2.23 0.06 0.84
C ILE A 138 0.70 -0.03 0.83
N VAL A 139 0.09 0.31 1.96
CA VAL A 139 -1.36 0.16 2.15
C VAL A 139 -2.01 1.54 2.24
N VAL A 140 -3.03 1.77 1.42
CA VAL A 140 -3.95 2.91 1.50
C VAL A 140 -5.17 2.46 2.29
N PHE A 141 -5.29 2.93 3.52
CA PHE A 141 -6.47 2.70 4.35
C PHE A 141 -7.51 3.80 4.14
N ARG A 142 -8.77 3.41 3.93
CA ARG A 142 -9.94 4.28 4.08
C ARG A 142 -10.75 3.83 5.29
N TYR A 143 -11.12 4.77 6.16
CA TYR A 143 -12.00 4.51 7.29
C TYR A 143 -12.65 5.80 7.78
N SER A 144 -13.93 5.76 8.12
CA SER A 144 -14.67 6.96 8.55
C SER A 144 -14.47 8.10 7.52
N SER A 145 -13.99 9.28 7.96
CA SER A 145 -13.62 10.41 7.09
C SER A 145 -12.11 10.53 6.84
N TYR A 146 -11.33 9.50 7.17
CA TYR A 146 -9.88 9.50 7.09
C TYR A 146 -9.36 8.61 5.96
N MET A 147 -8.22 9.03 5.42
CA MET A 147 -7.39 8.23 4.55
C MET A 147 -5.97 8.22 5.12
N THR A 148 -5.39 7.03 5.24
CA THR A 148 -4.02 6.85 5.71
C THR A 148 -3.21 6.05 4.70
N LEU A 149 -2.09 6.62 4.24
CA LEU A 149 -1.07 5.89 3.50
C LEU A 149 -0.04 5.33 4.49
N ALA A 150 0.05 4.01 4.59
CA ALA A 150 0.97 3.31 5.46
C ALA A 150 2.05 2.60 4.65
N ALA A 151 3.29 2.97 4.90
CA ALA A 151 4.48 2.27 4.42
C ALA A 151 5.34 1.88 5.63
N ILE A 152 5.97 0.71 5.56
CA ILE A 152 6.93 0.28 6.58
C ILE A 152 8.30 0.14 5.96
N HIS A 153 9.32 0.60 6.67
CA HIS A 153 10.70 0.44 6.24
C HIS A 153 11.12 -1.02 6.37
N ARG A 154 11.46 -1.67 5.25
CA ARG A 154 12.08 -3.00 5.29
C ARG A 154 13.52 -2.84 5.74
N ARG A 155 13.84 -3.23 6.98
CA ARG A 155 15.22 -3.28 7.47
C ARG A 155 15.90 -4.55 6.92
N ARG A 156 17.11 -4.43 6.36
CA ARG A 156 17.97 -5.59 6.06
C ARG A 156 18.23 -6.36 7.36
N HIS A 157 18.14 -7.68 7.32
CA HIS A 157 18.51 -8.51 8.46
C HIS A 157 20.04 -8.48 8.60
N LYS A 158 20.57 -8.35 9.82
CA LYS A 158 22.03 -8.29 10.08
C LYS A 158 22.79 -9.57 9.70
N ILE A 159 22.09 -10.60 9.23
CA ILE A 159 22.66 -11.92 8.86
C ILE A 159 23.08 -11.93 7.38
N ASP A 160 22.51 -11.05 6.54
CA ASP A 160 22.82 -10.95 5.11
C ASP A 160 24.00 -10.00 4.81
N THR A 161 24.84 -9.68 5.81
CA THR A 161 26.06 -8.85 5.64
C THR A 161 27.32 -9.71 5.64
N THR A 162 27.26 -10.93 5.11
CA THR A 162 28.43 -11.82 5.04
C THR A 162 28.82 -12.11 3.61
#